data_AF-A0A2J6PP53-F1
#
_entry.id   AF-A0A2J6PP53-F1
#
_cell.length_a   1.000
_cell.length_b   1.000
_cell.length_c   1.000
_cell.angle_alpha   90.00
_cell.angle_beta   90.00
_cell.angle_gamma   90.00
#
_symmetry.space_group_name_H-M   'P 1'
#
loop_
_entity.id
_entity.type
_entity.pdbx_description
1 polymer ?
#
loop_
_entity_poly.entity_id
_entity_poly.type
_entity_poly.pdbx_seq_one_letter_code
_entity_poly.pdbx_strand_id
1 'polypeptide(L)' 'MEGDQNAKRRGITVKVYLEVLAEYLSIILEYNSIFIQDNTPIYKTNKVTEWFQEIGINIMA' A
#
# COMPACT_ATOMS: atom_id res chain seq x y z
N MET A 1 5.89 -0.75 -13.31
CA MET A 1 4.56 -1.36 -13.13
C MET A 1 3.67 -0.85 -14.24
N GLU A 2 3.13 -1.75 -15.07
CA GLU A 2 1.96 -1.39 -15.88
C GLU A 2 0.83 -1.03 -14.90
N GLY A 3 0.20 0.14 -15.09
CA GLY A 3 -0.89 0.57 -14.23
C GLY A 3 -2.06 -0.40 -14.27
N ASP A 4 -2.94 -0.36 -13.26
CA ASP A 4 -4.11 -1.24 -13.21
C ASP A 4 -4.97 -1.01 -14.47
N GLN A 5 -5.07 -2.04 -15.31
CA GLN A 5 -5.81 -1.96 -16.57
C GLN A 5 -7.32 -1.79 -16.34
N ASN A 6 -7.81 -2.07 -15.14
CA ASN A 6 -9.19 -1.83 -14.73
C ASN A 6 -9.41 -0.42 -14.16
N ALA A 7 -8.36 0.38 -13.96
CA ALA A 7 -8.52 1.75 -13.51
C ALA A 7 -9.04 2.65 -14.62
N LYS A 8 -10.04 3.47 -14.30
CA LYS A 8 -10.66 4.46 -15.21
C LYS A 8 -9.67 5.40 -15.92
N ARG A 9 -8.44 5.52 -15.41
CA ARG A 9 -7.36 6.36 -15.95
C ARG A 9 -6.02 5.60 -16.11
N ARG A 10 -6.02 4.26 -16.15
CA ARG A 10 -4.79 3.42 -16.17
C ARG A 10 -3.81 3.72 -15.01
N GLY A 11 -4.31 4.25 -13.90
CA GLY A 11 -3.55 4.49 -12.68
C GLY A 11 -3.54 3.25 -11.77
N ILE A 12 -2.80 3.27 -10.68
CA ILE A 12 -2.85 2.22 -9.67
C ILE A 12 -4.13 2.40 -8.84
N THR A 13 -4.93 1.34 -8.68
CA THR A 13 -6.05 1.35 -7.74
C THR A 13 -5.59 0.96 -6.33
N VAL A 14 -6.38 1.31 -5.33
CA VAL A 14 -6.17 0.85 -3.95
C VAL A 14 -6.07 -0.67 -3.86
N LYS A 15 -6.86 -1.39 -4.66
CA LYS A 15 -6.84 -2.85 -4.70
C LYS A 15 -5.47 -3.38 -5.15
N VAL A 16 -5.00 -2.94 -6.32
CA VAL A 16 -3.71 -3.39 -6.87
C VAL A 16 -2.55 -2.97 -5.96
N TYR A 17 -2.63 -1.78 -5.36
CA TYR A 17 -1.65 -1.35 -4.37
C TYR A 17 -1.54 -2.30 -3.18
N LEU A 18 -2.67 -2.68 -2.57
CA LEU A 18 -2.69 -3.59 -1.44
C LEU A 18 -2.28 -5.02 -1.82
N GLU A 19 -2.62 -5.49 -3.02
CA GLU A 19 -2.18 -6.80 -3.52
C GLU A 19 -0.65 -6.87 -3.64
N VAL A 20 -0.03 -5.83 -4.22
CA VAL A 20 1.44 -5.72 -4.29
C VAL A 20 2.05 -5.70 -2.89
N LEU A 21 1.51 -4.91 -1.97
CA LEU A 21 2.04 -4.86 -0.61
C LEU A 21 1.90 -6.21 0.09
N ALA A 22 0.77 -6.90 -0.03
CA ALA A 22 0.60 -8.21 0.58
C ALA A 22 1.63 -9.24 0.05
N GLU A 23 1.94 -9.20 -1.25
CA GLU A 23 2.88 -10.10 -1.89
C GLU A 23 4.33 -9.83 -1.45
N TYR A 24 4.76 -8.57 -1.41
CA TYR A 24 6.17 -8.23 -1.23
C TYR A 24 6.53 -7.75 0.17
N LEU A 25 5.62 -7.06 0.86
CA LEU A 25 5.94 -6.39 2.12
C LEU A 25 6.31 -7.41 3.20
N SER A 26 5.60 -8.53 3.27
CA SER A 26 5.86 -9.60 4.25
C SER A 26 7.26 -10.24 4.09
N ILE A 27 7.84 -10.20 2.89
CA ILE A 27 9.17 -10.76 2.61
C ILE A 27 10.28 -9.83 3.12
N ILE A 28 10.02 -8.52 3.13
CA ILE A 28 11.03 -7.49 3.43
C ILE A 28 10.82 -6.83 4.80
N LEU A 29 9.74 -7.17 5.52
CA LEU A 29 9.41 -6.56 6.80
C LEU A 29 10.28 -7.15 7.91
N GLU A 30 11.35 -6.44 8.26
CA GLU A 30 12.15 -6.73 9.44
C GLU A 30 11.61 -6.03 10.70
N TYR A 31 12.00 -6.54 11.86
CA TYR A 31 11.67 -5.92 13.14
C TYR A 31 12.25 -4.50 13.21
N ASN A 32 11.40 -3.51 13.55
CA ASN A 32 11.70 -2.06 13.56
C ASN A 32 11.89 -1.39 12.19
N SER A 33 11.50 -2.03 11.10
CA SER A 33 11.46 -1.35 9.80
C SER A 33 10.44 -0.21 9.77
N ILE A 34 10.80 0.89 9.09
CA ILE A 34 9.92 2.04 8.89
C ILE A 34 9.37 1.99 7.47
N PHE A 35 8.05 2.03 7.34
CA PHE A 35 7.38 2.15 6.05
C PHE A 35 7.14 3.61 5.70
N ILE A 36 7.67 4.05 4.55
CA ILE A 36 7.54 5.42 4.03
C ILE A 36 6.86 5.34 2.67
N GLN A 37 5.87 6.19 2.46
CA GLN A 37 5.17 6.34 1.19
C GLN A 37 4.92 7.82 0.88
N ASP A 38 4.65 8.14 -0.38
CA ASP A 38 4.24 9.48 -0.74
C ASP A 38 2.80 9.78 -0.28
N ASN A 39 2.41 11.05 -0.41
CA ASN A 39 1.11 11.54 0.03
C ASN A 39 0.00 11.39 -1.02
N THR A 40 0.13 10.46 -1.97
CA THR A 40 -0.89 10.23 -3.01
C THR A 40 -2.23 9.82 -2.38
N PRO A 41 -3.37 10.41 -2.80
CA PRO A 41 -4.66 10.20 -2.17
C PRO A 41 -5.09 8.73 -2.02
N ILE A 42 -4.71 7.87 -2.96
CA ILE A 42 -5.07 6.45 -2.93
C ILE A 42 -4.43 5.72 -1.73
N TYR A 43 -3.23 6.13 -1.31
CA TYR A 43 -2.49 5.53 -0.19
C TYR A 43 -2.99 5.98 1.19
N LYS A 44 -3.84 7.02 1.23
CA LYS A 44 -4.44 7.56 2.46
C LYS A 44 -5.90 7.16 2.66
N THR A 45 -6.43 6.29 1.80
CA THR A 45 -7.81 5.81 1.97
C THR A 45 -7.93 4.99 3.25
N ASN A 46 -9.08 5.05 3.93
CA ASN A 46 -9.31 4.29 5.18
C ASN A 46 -8.95 2.82 5.01
N LYS A 47 -9.28 2.23 3.86
CA LYS A 47 -8.95 0.84 3.52
C LYS A 47 -7.45 0.54 3.58
N VAL A 48 -6.60 1.48 3.14
CA VAL A 48 -5.14 1.31 3.22
C VAL A 48 -4.65 1.45 4.64
N THR A 49 -5.13 2.47 5.36
CA THR A 49 -4.77 2.70 6.77
C THR A 49 -5.16 1.52 7.66
N GLU A 50 -6.38 0.99 7.50
CA GLU A 50 -6.88 -0.18 8.20
C GLU A 50 -6.02 -1.41 7.91
N TRP A 51 -5.67 -1.64 6.64
CA TRP A 51 -4.81 -2.78 6.26
C TRP A 51 -3.43 -2.72 6.94
N PHE A 52 -2.80 -1.55 6.99
CA PHE A 52 -1.51 -1.39 7.68
C PHE A 52 -1.63 -1.60 9.20
N GLN A 53 -2.74 -1.17 9.81
CA GLN A 53 -3.01 -1.44 11.22
C GLN A 53 -3.21 -2.93 11.50
N GLU A 54 -3.92 -3.65 10.63
CA GLU A 54 -4.13 -5.11 10.74
C GLU A 54 -2.82 -5.89 10.75
N ILE A 55 -1.83 -5.46 9.96
CA ILE A 55 -0.52 -6.12 9.89
C ILE A 55 0.54 -5.51 10.84
N GLY A 56 0.14 -4.56 11.69
CA GLY A 56 0.99 -3.99 12.73
C GLY A 56 2.08 -3.02 12.24
N ILE A 57 1.89 -2.38 11.08
CA ILE A 57 2.83 -1.41 10.52
C ILE A 57 2.37 0.02 10.81
N ASN A 58 3.26 0.82 11.40
CA ASN A 58 3.06 2.26 11.55
C ASN A 58 3.50 3.00 10.29
N ILE A 59 2.57 3.67 9.63
CA ILE A 59 2.85 4.51 8.46
C ILE A 59 3.33 5.88 8.92
N MET A 60 4.46 6.35 8.38
CA MET A 60 4.87 7.76 8.43
C MET A 60 4.59 8.41 7.06
N ALA A 61 3.91 9.56 7.06
CA ALA A 61 3.41 10.26 5.87
C ALA A 61 3.82 11.74 5.84
#